data_AF-A0A0K8MIL6-F1
#
_entry.id   AF-A0A0K8MIL6-F1
#
_cell.length_a   1.000
_cell.length_b   1.000
_cell.length_c   1.000
_cell.angle_alpha   90.00
_cell.angle_beta   90.00
_cell.angle_gamma   90.00
#
_symmetry.space_group_name_H-M   'P 1'
#
loop_
_entity.id
_entity.type
_entity.pdbx_description
1 polymer ?
#
loop_
_entity_poly.entity_id
_entity_poly.type
_entity_poly.pdbx_seq_one_letter_code
_entity_poly.pdbx_strand_id
1 'polypeptide(L)'
;MTTDLHDKHDTENESETFHPKSTVEKLAERHNAKEPSSRNSNFFISLYHALRGIFLIVIRERNMRFHLGFAFFVLVMGLYLGLNRSEWLWVVIAVFLAVYGEFLNTVVEAVVDLVVERHYHPLAGLVKDVAAGMVLVAVGAELIILALIFQPHVWHYFGIETNFSRFIHRLKG
;
A
#
# COMPACT_ATOMS: atom_id res chain seq x y z
N MET A 1 7.18 -102.45 -4.34
CA MET A 1 5.92 -101.91 -4.89
C MET A 1 5.87 -100.45 -4.48
N THR A 2 6.33 -99.60 -5.40
CA THR A 2 6.56 -98.16 -5.25
C THR A 2 5.43 -97.45 -5.99
N THR A 3 4.66 -96.58 -5.33
CA THR A 3 3.58 -95.83 -5.98
C THR A 3 3.90 -94.34 -5.98
N ASP A 4 4.25 -93.90 -7.18
CA ASP A 4 4.00 -92.64 -7.89
C ASP A 4 3.75 -91.35 -7.09
N LEU A 5 4.66 -90.41 -7.36
CA LEU A 5 4.51 -88.97 -7.19
C LEU A 5 3.64 -88.44 -8.33
N HIS A 6 2.43 -87.98 -8.02
CA HIS A 6 1.59 -87.23 -8.96
C HIS A 6 1.66 -85.74 -8.62
N ASP A 7 2.42 -85.04 -9.44
CA ASP A 7 2.43 -83.59 -9.60
C ASP A 7 1.08 -83.12 -10.19
N LYS A 8 0.46 -82.12 -9.54
CA LYS A 8 -0.64 -81.31 -10.09
C LYS A 8 -0.54 -79.87 -9.58
N HIS A 9 0.00 -79.02 -10.45
CA HIS A 9 -0.61 -77.79 -10.98
C HIS A 9 -1.76 -77.13 -10.20
N ASP A 10 -1.50 -75.85 -9.91
CA ASP A 10 -2.35 -74.66 -10.09
C ASP A 10 -3.78 -74.65 -9.55
N THR A 11 -3.99 -73.76 -8.58
CA THR A 11 -4.90 -72.62 -8.79
C THR A 11 -4.45 -71.47 -7.88
N GLU A 12 -3.90 -70.41 -8.47
CA GLU A 12 -4.05 -69.06 -7.93
C GLU A 12 -5.55 -68.81 -7.74
N ASN A 13 -5.95 -68.47 -6.51
CA ASN A 13 -7.19 -67.76 -6.31
C ASN A 13 -6.87 -66.54 -5.45
N GLU A 14 -7.08 -65.40 -6.08
CA GLU A 14 -6.95 -64.05 -5.58
C GLU A 14 -7.66 -63.93 -4.23
N SER A 15 -6.93 -64.05 -3.14
CA SER A 15 -7.33 -63.35 -1.93
C SER A 15 -6.96 -61.90 -2.13
N GLU A 16 -7.80 -61.14 -2.83
CA GLU A 16 -7.91 -59.70 -2.58
C GLU A 16 -8.24 -59.56 -1.09
N THR A 17 -7.19 -59.45 -0.28
CA THR A 17 -7.32 -59.21 1.14
C THR A 17 -7.93 -57.82 1.28
N PHE A 18 -9.24 -57.78 1.49
CA PHE A 18 -9.94 -56.60 1.93
C PHE A 18 -9.32 -56.15 3.25
N HIS A 19 -8.34 -55.26 3.17
CA HIS A 19 -7.78 -54.55 4.30
C HIS A 19 -8.66 -53.32 4.50
N PRO A 20 -9.63 -53.33 5.44
CA PRO A 20 -10.37 -52.13 5.76
C PRO A 20 -9.37 -51.11 6.30
N LYS A 21 -9.18 -50.00 5.57
CA LYS A 21 -8.33 -48.89 6.01
C LYS A 21 -8.62 -48.59 7.47
N SER A 22 -7.58 -48.63 8.28
CA SER A 22 -7.71 -48.47 9.72
C SER A 22 -8.30 -47.08 10.03
N THR A 23 -8.97 -46.94 11.17
CA THR A 23 -9.49 -45.65 11.64
C THR A 23 -8.39 -44.57 11.64
N VAL A 24 -7.13 -44.98 11.86
CA VAL A 24 -5.95 -44.13 11.83
C VAL A 24 -5.58 -43.71 10.40
N GLU A 25 -5.65 -44.60 9.41
CA GLU A 25 -5.48 -44.24 7.99
C GLU A 25 -6.58 -43.30 7.48
N LYS A 26 -7.83 -43.55 7.88
CA LYS A 26 -8.94 -42.63 7.54
C LYS A 26 -8.79 -41.27 8.20
N LEU A 27 -8.23 -41.22 9.41
CA LEU A 27 -7.87 -39.96 10.09
C LEU A 27 -6.71 -39.25 9.38
N ALA A 28 -5.69 -40.01 8.97
CA ALA A 28 -4.52 -39.49 8.26
C ALA A 28 -4.91 -38.92 6.89
N GLU A 29 -5.79 -39.59 6.14
CA GLU A 29 -6.33 -39.09 4.86
C GLU A 29 -7.20 -37.85 5.06
N ARG A 30 -8.02 -37.78 6.12
CA ARG A 30 -8.78 -36.58 6.46
C ARG A 30 -7.89 -35.39 6.83
N HIS A 31 -6.71 -35.63 7.41
CA HIS A 31 -5.75 -34.59 7.76
C HIS A 31 -4.89 -34.15 6.56
N ASN A 32 -4.70 -35.02 5.57
CA ASN A 32 -3.92 -34.76 4.35
C ASN A 32 -4.77 -34.26 3.17
N ALA A 33 -6.10 -34.42 3.24
CA ALA A 33 -7.05 -33.70 2.41
C ALA A 33 -7.08 -32.23 2.83
N LYS A 34 -6.00 -31.50 2.52
CA LYS A 34 -5.99 -30.04 2.54
C LYS A 34 -7.18 -29.58 1.69
N GLU A 35 -8.18 -29.00 2.35
CA GLU A 35 -9.20 -28.25 1.65
C GLU A 35 -8.51 -27.26 0.70
N PRO A 36 -9.00 -27.09 -0.53
CA PRO A 36 -8.45 -26.09 -1.42
C PRO A 36 -8.68 -24.74 -0.74
N SER A 37 -7.61 -24.16 -0.16
CA SER A 37 -7.71 -22.82 0.41
C SER A 37 -8.09 -21.90 -0.74
N SER A 38 -9.32 -21.40 -0.72
CA SER A 38 -9.81 -20.42 -1.67
C SER A 38 -9.09 -19.11 -1.38
N ARG A 39 -7.88 -19.03 -1.90
CA ARG A 39 -6.87 -18.00 -1.64
C ARG A 39 -7.21 -16.63 -2.25
N ASN A 40 -8.49 -16.36 -2.48
CA ASN A 40 -8.98 -15.12 -3.08
C ASN A 40 -9.87 -14.29 -2.14
N SER A 41 -10.23 -14.81 -0.97
CA SER A 41 -10.92 -14.02 0.08
C SER A 41 -9.96 -13.03 0.78
N ASN A 42 -8.70 -13.42 0.98
CA ASN A 42 -7.75 -12.65 1.77
C ASN A 42 -7.33 -11.31 1.15
N PHE A 43 -7.27 -11.18 -0.19
CA PHE A 43 -6.86 -9.94 -0.85
C PHE A 43 -7.95 -8.86 -0.77
N PHE A 44 -9.20 -9.20 -1.06
CA PHE A 44 -10.29 -8.23 -0.97
C PHE A 44 -10.53 -7.80 0.48
N ILE A 45 -10.37 -8.71 1.44
CA ILE A 45 -10.43 -8.39 2.87
C ILE A 45 -9.28 -7.46 3.28
N SER A 46 -8.04 -7.74 2.88
CA SER A 46 -6.90 -6.86 3.21
C SER A 46 -7.01 -5.49 2.54
N LEU A 47 -7.48 -5.44 1.29
CA LEU A 47 -7.77 -4.20 0.57
C LEU A 47 -8.87 -3.40 1.28
N TYR A 48 -9.96 -4.05 1.69
CA TYR A 48 -11.03 -3.40 2.46
C TYR A 48 -10.50 -2.81 3.77
N HIS A 49 -9.67 -3.56 4.50
CA HIS A 49 -9.05 -3.04 5.73
C HIS A 49 -8.13 -1.85 5.48
N ALA A 50 -7.31 -1.89 4.43
CA ALA A 50 -6.43 -0.78 4.06
C ALA A 50 -7.23 0.47 3.67
N LEU A 51 -8.26 0.32 2.82
CA LEU A 51 -9.14 1.43 2.41
C LEU A 51 -9.92 2.00 3.59
N ARG A 52 -10.42 1.15 4.49
CA ARG A 52 -11.08 1.60 5.72
C ARG A 52 -10.12 2.40 6.61
N GLY A 53 -8.86 1.98 6.71
CA GLY A 53 -7.81 2.72 7.44
C GLY A 53 -7.58 4.11 6.86
N ILE A 54 -7.40 4.21 5.54
CA ILE A 54 -7.24 5.48 4.82
C ILE A 54 -8.45 6.39 5.07
N PHE A 55 -9.67 5.88 4.89
CA PHE A 55 -10.89 6.65 5.07
C PHE A 55 -11.04 7.19 6.50
N LEU A 56 -10.67 6.39 7.50
CA LEU A 56 -10.71 6.81 8.90
C LEU A 56 -9.77 7.99 9.16
N ILE A 57 -8.54 7.94 8.64
CA ILE A 57 -7.56 9.02 8.78
C ILE A 57 -8.06 10.29 8.09
N VAL A 58 -8.60 10.16 6.87
CA VAL A 58 -9.14 11.28 6.08
C VAL A 58 -10.25 12.04 6.82
N ILE A 59 -11.13 11.34 7.53
CA ILE A 59 -12.23 11.99 8.27
C ILE A 59 -11.74 12.58 9.58
N ARG A 60 -10.87 11.87 10.29
CA ARG A 60 -10.46 12.23 11.65
C ARG A 60 -9.51 13.43 11.63
N GLU A 61 -8.51 13.40 10.76
CA GLU A 61 -7.45 14.41 10.77
C GLU A 61 -7.87 15.69 10.05
N ARG A 62 -7.70 16.83 10.75
CA ARG A 62 -8.04 18.14 10.18
C ARG A 62 -7.06 18.54 9.08
N ASN A 63 -5.77 18.29 9.29
CA ASN A 63 -4.74 18.62 8.31
C ASN A 63 -4.91 17.80 7.02
N MET A 64 -5.22 16.50 7.13
CA MET A 64 -5.54 15.66 5.98
C MET A 64 -6.69 16.23 5.11
N ARG A 65 -7.75 16.78 5.72
CA ARG A 65 -8.84 17.43 4.98
C ARG A 65 -8.39 18.68 4.23
N PHE A 66 -7.49 19.48 4.82
CA PHE A 66 -6.89 20.62 4.13
C PHE A 66 -6.00 20.16 2.97
N HIS A 67 -5.16 19.14 3.17
CA HIS A 67 -4.32 18.59 2.10
C HIS A 67 -5.14 18.04 0.94
N LEU A 68 -6.22 17.30 1.21
CA LEU A 68 -7.13 16.82 0.18
C LEU A 68 -7.85 17.95 -0.57
N GLY A 69 -8.31 18.99 0.14
CA GLY A 69 -8.91 20.16 -0.49
C GLY A 69 -7.92 20.92 -1.37
N PHE A 70 -6.69 21.12 -0.90
CA PHE A 70 -5.62 21.75 -1.67
C PHE A 70 -5.22 20.92 -2.88
N ALA A 71 -5.03 19.61 -2.72
CA ALA A 71 -4.76 18.68 -3.81
C ALA A 71 -5.86 18.76 -4.88
N PHE A 72 -7.14 18.72 -4.48
CA PHE A 72 -8.26 18.87 -5.41
C PHE A 72 -8.19 20.19 -6.19
N PHE A 73 -7.91 21.30 -5.51
CA PHE A 73 -7.74 22.61 -6.15
C PHE A 73 -6.59 22.60 -7.18
N VAL A 74 -5.43 22.03 -6.81
CA VAL A 74 -4.27 21.92 -7.70
C VAL A 74 -4.57 21.07 -8.94
N LEU A 75 -5.30 19.96 -8.78
CA LEU A 75 -5.74 19.13 -9.90
C LEU A 75 -6.67 19.90 -10.85
N VAL A 76 -7.66 20.63 -10.31
CA VAL A 76 -8.56 21.46 -11.15
C VAL A 76 -7.78 22.54 -11.89
N MET A 77 -6.85 23.22 -11.21
CA MET A 77 -6.02 24.25 -11.82
C MET A 77 -5.10 23.67 -12.91
N GLY A 78 -4.53 22.49 -12.68
CA GLY A 78 -3.69 21.82 -13.66
C GLY A 78 -4.43 21.42 -14.93
N LEU A 79 -5.70 21.01 -14.80
CA LEU A 79 -6.57 20.76 -15.94
C LEU A 79 -6.92 22.06 -16.68
N TYR A 80 -7.24 23.13 -15.94
CA TYR A 80 -7.58 24.43 -16.51
C TYR A 80 -6.43 25.06 -17.31
N LEU A 81 -5.19 24.96 -16.80
CA LEU A 81 -4.00 25.51 -17.44
C LEU A 81 -3.41 24.59 -18.53
N GLY A 82 -3.95 23.39 -18.71
CA GLY A 82 -3.49 22.47 -19.76
C GLY A 82 -2.10 21.90 -19.52
N LEU A 83 -1.81 21.48 -18.29
CA LEU A 83 -0.52 20.86 -17.95
C LEU A 83 -0.20 19.66 -18.86
N ASN A 84 1.06 19.56 -19.26
CA ASN A 84 1.56 18.43 -20.03
C ASN A 84 1.82 17.20 -19.15
N ARG A 85 2.10 16.04 -19.78
CA ARG A 85 2.27 14.76 -19.07
C ARG A 85 3.38 14.78 -18.02
N SER A 86 4.48 15.47 -18.28
CA SER A 86 5.63 15.55 -17.36
C SER A 86 5.30 16.43 -16.16
N GLU A 87 4.58 17.53 -16.36
CA GLU A 87 4.10 18.39 -15.28
C GLU A 87 3.11 17.65 -14.38
N TRP A 88 2.18 16.88 -14.96
CA TRP A 88 1.28 16.02 -14.21
C TRP A 88 2.00 15.00 -13.34
N LEU A 89 3.07 14.39 -13.85
CA LEU A 89 3.86 13.43 -13.07
C LEU A 89 4.43 14.08 -11.80
N TRP A 90 4.98 15.28 -11.92
CA TRP A 90 5.52 16.02 -10.79
C TRP A 90 4.44 16.51 -9.81
N VAL A 91 3.29 16.97 -10.31
CA VAL A 91 2.13 17.33 -9.48
C VAL A 91 1.65 16.12 -8.67
N VAL A 92 1.50 14.96 -9.31
CA VAL A 92 1.10 13.72 -8.64
C VAL A 92 2.12 13.35 -7.57
N ILE A 93 3.42 13.33 -7.89
CA ILE A 93 4.47 13.01 -6.91
C ILE A 93 4.42 13.97 -5.71
N ALA A 94 4.27 15.27 -5.96
CA ALA A 94 4.23 16.30 -4.92
C ALA A 94 3.05 16.10 -3.96
N VAL A 95 1.84 15.90 -4.50
CA VAL A 95 0.63 15.64 -3.71
C VAL A 95 0.74 14.34 -2.92
N PHE A 96 1.22 13.26 -3.55
CA PHE A 96 1.39 11.98 -2.87
C PHE A 96 2.43 12.05 -1.75
N LEU A 97 3.50 12.82 -1.92
CA LEU A 97 4.51 13.00 -0.87
C LEU A 97 3.93 13.70 0.35
N ALA A 98 3.14 14.75 0.16
CA ALA A 98 2.48 15.47 1.25
C ALA A 98 1.46 14.58 2.00
N VAL A 99 0.61 13.87 1.26
CA VAL A 99 -0.36 12.93 1.84
C VAL A 99 0.33 11.80 2.60
N TYR A 100 1.42 11.25 2.05
CA TYR A 100 2.21 10.23 2.71
C TYR A 100 2.85 10.73 4.01
N GLY A 101 3.39 11.96 4.00
CA GLY A 101 3.92 12.61 5.20
C GLY A 101 2.88 12.72 6.31
N GLU A 102 1.67 13.16 5.98
CA GLU A 102 0.57 13.23 6.94
C GLU A 102 0.17 11.85 7.48
N PHE A 103 0.07 10.82 6.63
CA PHE A 103 -0.20 9.45 7.11
C PHE A 103 0.88 8.96 8.08
N LEU A 104 2.16 9.23 7.79
CA LEU A 104 3.24 8.91 8.71
C LEU A 104 3.11 9.68 10.02
N ASN A 105 2.77 10.96 9.97
CA ASN A 105 2.53 11.74 11.19
C ASN A 105 1.42 11.12 12.05
N THR A 106 0.27 10.78 11.46
CA THR A 106 -0.84 10.12 12.19
C THR A 106 -0.43 8.77 12.76
N VAL A 107 0.34 7.96 12.02
CA VAL A 107 0.84 6.67 12.52
C VAL A 107 1.79 6.88 13.70
N VAL A 108 2.71 7.85 13.61
CA VAL A 108 3.64 8.17 14.70
C VAL A 108 2.88 8.66 15.92
N GLU A 109 1.92 9.58 15.77
CA GLU A 109 1.07 10.04 16.86
C GLU A 109 0.32 8.88 17.54
N ALA A 110 -0.28 7.98 16.76
CA ALA A 110 -1.00 6.83 17.28
C ALA A 110 -0.10 5.84 18.03
N VAL A 111 1.11 5.57 17.51
CA VAL A 111 2.09 4.70 18.16
C VAL A 111 2.61 5.33 19.45
N VAL A 112 2.95 6.62 19.41
CA VAL A 112 3.41 7.34 20.60
C VAL A 112 2.34 7.35 21.68
N ASP A 113 1.08 7.67 21.33
CA ASP A 113 -0.06 7.66 22.26
C ASP A 113 -0.33 6.27 22.85
N LEU A 114 -0.10 5.21 22.07
CA LEU A 114 -0.19 3.83 22.52
C LEU A 114 0.91 3.51 23.53
N VAL A 115 2.16 3.90 23.25
CA VAL A 115 3.34 3.57 24.10
C VAL A 115 3.31 4.32 25.42
N VAL A 116 2.90 5.59 25.44
CA VAL A 116 2.85 6.39 26.68
C VAL A 116 1.51 6.29 27.40
N GLU A 117 0.58 5.49 26.89
CA GLU A 117 -0.78 5.36 27.42
C GLU A 117 -1.48 6.71 27.61
N ARG A 118 -1.22 7.66 26.70
CA ARG A 118 -1.68 9.06 26.75
C ARG A 118 -1.22 9.88 27.97
N HIS A 119 -0.21 9.43 28.70
CA HIS A 119 0.47 10.24 29.70
C HIS A 119 1.50 11.16 29.03
N TYR A 120 1.71 12.34 29.60
CA TYR A 120 2.70 13.27 29.07
C TYR A 120 4.13 12.75 29.33
N HIS A 121 4.94 12.68 28.27
CA HIS A 121 6.36 12.34 28.35
C HIS A 121 7.16 13.31 27.46
N PRO A 122 8.24 13.95 27.97
CA PRO A 122 9.01 14.92 27.18
C PRO A 122 9.53 14.35 25.84
N LEU A 123 9.99 13.10 25.85
CA LEU A 123 10.45 12.42 24.63
C LEU A 123 9.31 12.18 23.62
N ALA A 124 8.09 11.91 24.11
CA ALA A 124 6.92 11.75 23.24
C ALA A 124 6.54 13.07 22.56
N GLY A 125 6.69 14.20 23.27
CA GLY A 125 6.58 15.53 22.69
C GLY A 125 7.56 15.73 21.54
N LEU A 126 8.86 15.49 21.79
CA LEU A 126 9.90 15.61 20.76
C LEU A 126 9.62 14.74 19.53
N VAL A 127 9.21 13.48 19.71
CA VAL A 127 8.88 12.58 18.59
C VAL A 127 7.72 13.13 17.76
N LYS A 128 6.68 13.64 18.41
CA LYS A 128 5.53 14.27 17.73
C LYS A 128 5.93 15.54 16.99
N ASP A 129 6.76 16.39 17.60
CA ASP A 129 7.25 17.62 16.98
C ASP A 129 8.08 17.32 15.72
N VAL A 130 8.95 16.29 15.79
CA VAL A 130 9.72 15.83 14.62
C VAL A 130 8.79 15.27 13.53
N ALA A 131 7.75 14.52 13.91
CA ALA A 131 6.77 13.99 12.95
C ALA A 131 6.01 15.10 12.23
N ALA A 132 5.56 16.13 12.95
CA ALA A 132 4.98 17.33 12.36
C ALA A 132 5.99 18.08 11.46
N GLY A 133 7.27 18.12 11.86
CA GLY A 133 8.35 18.68 11.05
C GLY A 133 8.55 17.95 9.71
N MET A 134 8.39 16.63 9.66
CA MET A 134 8.45 15.86 8.41
C MET A 134 7.33 16.25 7.44
N VAL A 135 6.11 16.45 7.96
CA VAL A 135 4.98 16.96 7.16
C VAL A 135 5.32 18.32 6.59
N LEU A 136 5.84 19.23 7.42
CA LEU A 136 6.21 20.58 6.99
C LEU A 136 7.22 20.56 5.83
N VAL A 137 8.23 19.68 5.90
CA VAL A 137 9.20 19.52 4.82
C VAL A 137 8.55 18.98 3.54
N ALA A 138 7.67 17.98 3.66
CA ALA A 138 6.95 17.42 2.52
C ALA A 138 6.07 18.46 1.82
N VAL A 139 5.33 19.26 2.60
CA VAL A 139 4.47 20.34 2.10
C VAL A 139 5.30 21.48 1.51
N GLY A 140 6.44 21.82 2.12
CA GLY A 140 7.37 22.79 1.55
C GLY A 140 7.89 22.36 0.17
N ALA A 141 8.27 21.09 0.02
CA ALA A 141 8.68 20.53 -1.27
C ALA A 141 7.53 20.53 -2.28
N GLU A 142 6.31 20.16 -1.86
CA GLU A 142 5.11 20.23 -2.69
C GLU A 142 4.89 21.65 -3.23
N LEU A 143 4.89 22.66 -2.35
CA LEU A 143 4.69 24.07 -2.75
C LEU A 143 5.76 24.56 -3.72
N ILE A 144 7.02 24.16 -3.54
CA ILE A 144 8.11 24.53 -4.46
C ILE A 144 7.88 23.90 -5.84
N ILE A 145 7.55 22.61 -5.90
CA ILE A 145 7.28 21.91 -7.16
C ILE A 145 6.09 22.56 -7.88
N LEU A 146 5.00 22.81 -7.16
CA LEU A 146 3.82 23.46 -7.72
C LEU A 146 4.14 24.89 -8.18
N ALA A 147 4.89 25.67 -7.42
CA ALA A 147 5.31 27.00 -7.85
C ALA A 147 6.11 26.93 -9.16
N LEU A 148 7.08 26.02 -9.29
CA LEU A 148 7.89 25.87 -10.51
C LEU A 148 7.07 25.46 -11.73
N ILE A 149 6.04 24.63 -11.54
CA ILE A 149 5.16 24.15 -12.61
C ILE A 149 4.14 25.22 -12.99
N PHE A 150 3.41 25.78 -12.03
CA PHE A 150 2.29 26.66 -12.30
C PHE A 150 2.73 28.08 -12.67
N GLN A 151 3.87 28.56 -12.16
CA GLN A 151 4.39 29.88 -12.46
C GLN A 151 4.46 30.22 -13.97
N PRO A 152 5.00 29.38 -14.87
CA PRO A 152 5.10 29.73 -16.29
C PRO A 152 3.72 29.81 -16.96
N HIS A 153 2.80 28.92 -16.60
CA HIS A 153 1.43 28.92 -17.11
C HIS A 153 0.65 30.16 -16.66
N VAL A 154 0.78 30.53 -15.38
CA VAL A 154 0.12 31.70 -14.82
C VAL A 154 0.67 32.99 -15.42
N TRP A 155 2.00 33.14 -15.53
CA TRP A 155 2.57 34.34 -16.15
C TRP A 155 2.20 34.47 -17.63
N HIS A 156 2.19 33.38 -18.38
CA HIS A 156 1.72 33.41 -19.76
C HIS A 156 0.25 33.85 -19.85
N TYR A 157 -0.62 33.33 -18.97
CA TYR A 157 -2.04 33.71 -18.91
C TYR A 157 -2.25 35.21 -18.63
N PHE A 158 -1.40 35.81 -17.79
CA PHE A 158 -1.46 37.24 -17.47
C PHE A 158 -0.64 38.13 -18.44
N GLY A 159 -0.07 37.57 -19.51
CA GLY A 159 0.76 38.32 -20.47
C GLY A 159 2.08 38.83 -19.90
N ILE A 160 2.57 38.21 -18.82
CA ILE A 160 3.84 38.54 -18.19
C ILE A 160 4.94 37.77 -18.93
N GLU A 161 5.72 38.48 -19.74
CA GLU A 161 6.88 37.98 -20.49
C GLU A 161 8.08 37.72 -19.56
N THR A 162 7.95 36.74 -18.68
CA THR A 162 9.03 36.28 -17.80
C THR A 162 9.93 35.29 -18.52
N ASN A 163 11.18 35.69 -18.73
CA ASN A 163 12.19 34.90 -19.40
C ASN A 163 12.84 33.86 -18.46
N PHE A 164 12.01 33.05 -17.81
CA PHE A 164 12.47 32.02 -16.88
C PHE A 164 13.41 31.01 -17.57
N SER A 165 13.16 30.70 -18.85
CA SER A 165 14.08 29.89 -19.66
C SER A 165 15.48 30.54 -19.77
N ARG A 166 15.57 31.87 -19.95
CA ARG A 166 16.86 32.58 -19.97
C ARG A 166 17.54 32.56 -18.61
N PHE A 167 16.80 32.59 -17.50
CA PHE A 167 17.37 32.48 -16.17
C PHE A 167 18.01 31.11 -15.94
N ILE A 168 17.33 30.02 -16.29
CA ILE A 168 17.88 28.67 -16.19
C ILE A 168 19.06 28.46 -17.16
N HIS A 169 19.01 29.03 -18.36
CA HIS A 169 20.16 29.04 -19.27
C HIS A 169 21.38 29.78 -18.69
N ARG A 170 21.16 30.86 -17.91
CA ARG A 170 22.24 31.58 -17.23
C ARG A 170 22.83 30.82 -16.03
N LEU A 171 22.07 29.94 -15.38
CA LEU A 171 22.59 29.09 -14.30
C LEU A 171 23.37 27.87 -14.81
N LYS A 172 23.16 27.49 -16.08
CA LYS A 172 23.83 26.36 -16.74
C LYS A 172 25.07 26.77 -17.55
N GLY A 173 25.40 28.06 -17.62
CA GLY A 173 26.59 28.59 -18.30
C GLY A 173 27.56 29.19 -17.30
#